data_AF-A0A932HIR1-F1
#
_entry.id   AF-A0A932HIR1-F1
#
_cell.length_a   1.000
_cell.length_b   1.000
_cell.length_c   1.000
_cell.angle_alpha   90.00
_cell.angle_beta   90.00
_cell.angle_gamma   90.00
#
_symmetry.space_group_name_H-M   'P 1'
#
loop_
_entity.id
_entity.type
_entity.pdbx_description
1 polymer ?
#
loop_
_entity_poly.entity_id
_entity_poly.type
_entity_poly.pdbx_seq_one_letter_code
_entity_poly.pdbx_strand_id
1 'polypeptide(L)'
;MAVTRQKRTGYRIYCAGPLFNRPEQEEMAEIARTLEGAGFSVFLPHRDGFVFAEVHREFLRGGYESAEASRMIQQAIFWLDTHEVVSACQGLVLNMNGRVPDEGAVSEAAMAWMAGKPIVLYKADSRSLIQGSDNPLVLGLGNFARVSTIPEIGYAFTQVFRTWRPGKSPVLPQAVRSAVEAGRRLSRLLATCTSPADLVPIIVSLTRQATRRSGG
;
A
#
# COMPACT_ATOMS: atom_id res chain seq x y z
N MET A 1 -35.55 -5.90 4.20
CA MET A 1 -34.72 -6.82 5.01
C MET A 1 -33.62 -6.01 5.66
N ALA A 2 -33.44 -6.14 6.98
CA ALA A 2 -32.48 -5.35 7.74
C ALA A 2 -31.04 -5.70 7.32
N VAL A 3 -30.26 -4.69 6.91
CA VAL A 3 -28.82 -4.82 6.68
C VAL A 3 -28.17 -5.01 8.05
N THR A 4 -27.83 -6.26 8.37
CA THR A 4 -27.11 -6.60 9.59
C THR A 4 -25.80 -5.83 9.61
N ARG A 5 -25.62 -4.93 10.57
CA ARG A 5 -24.42 -4.10 10.70
C ARG A 5 -23.24 -5.01 11.05
N GLN A 6 -22.44 -5.35 10.05
CA GLN A 6 -21.29 -6.25 10.17
C GLN A 6 -20.28 -5.65 11.15
N LYS A 7 -19.90 -6.42 12.18
CA LYS A 7 -18.97 -5.99 13.23
C LYS A 7 -17.59 -5.78 12.60
N ARG A 8 -17.03 -4.57 12.69
CA ARG A 8 -15.68 -4.27 12.17
C ARG A 8 -14.66 -5.20 12.83
N THR A 9 -13.84 -5.85 12.02
CA THR A 9 -12.91 -6.91 12.46
C THR A 9 -11.66 -6.36 13.16
N GLY A 10 -11.44 -5.04 13.14
CA GLY A 10 -10.26 -4.37 13.67
C GLY A 10 -9.02 -4.47 12.78
N TYR A 11 -9.04 -5.32 11.74
CA TYR A 11 -7.94 -5.48 10.79
C TYR A 11 -8.01 -4.44 9.67
N ARG A 12 -6.83 -3.98 9.25
CA ARG A 12 -6.63 -3.09 8.11
C ARG A 12 -5.85 -3.80 7.01
N ILE A 13 -6.31 -3.68 5.77
CA ILE A 13 -5.72 -4.32 4.59
C ILE A 13 -5.15 -3.25 3.66
N TYR A 14 -3.92 -3.43 3.20
CA TYR A 14 -3.30 -2.61 2.17
C TYR A 14 -3.71 -3.11 0.78
N CYS A 15 -4.16 -2.21 -0.09
CA CYS A 15 -4.52 -2.53 -1.47
C CYS A 15 -3.37 -2.21 -2.44
N ALA A 16 -2.58 -3.21 -2.79
CA ALA A 16 -1.47 -3.10 -3.74
C ALA A 16 -1.93 -3.53 -5.14
N GLY A 17 -1.67 -2.70 -6.15
CA GLY A 17 -2.06 -2.97 -7.51
C GLY A 17 -1.81 -1.79 -8.45
N PRO A 18 -2.08 -1.94 -9.75
CA PRO A 18 -1.89 -0.87 -10.71
C PRO A 18 -2.87 0.30 -10.47
N LEU A 19 -2.41 1.51 -10.77
CA LEU A 19 -3.17 2.76 -10.61
C LEU A 19 -2.82 3.82 -11.67
N PHE A 20 -2.30 3.38 -12.81
CA PHE A 20 -1.78 4.25 -13.88
C PHE A 20 -2.89 4.89 -14.71
N ASN A 21 -4.07 4.27 -14.75
CA ASN A 21 -5.22 4.78 -15.47
C ASN A 21 -6.52 4.66 -14.66
N ARG A 22 -7.57 5.29 -15.18
CA ARG A 22 -8.87 5.33 -14.52
C ARG A 22 -9.50 3.94 -14.32
N PRO A 23 -9.55 3.04 -15.32
CA PRO A 23 -10.03 1.67 -15.10
C PRO A 23 -9.29 0.91 -13.98
N GLU A 24 -7.97 1.02 -13.92
CA GLU A 24 -7.17 0.40 -12.84
C GLU A 24 -7.51 0.98 -11.46
N GLN A 25 -7.65 2.31 -11.36
CA GLN A 25 -8.08 2.96 -10.12
C GLN A 25 -9.49 2.54 -9.71
N GLU A 26 -10.41 2.42 -10.67
CA GLU A 26 -11.79 1.96 -10.43
C GLU A 26 -11.85 0.52 -9.92
N GLU A 27 -11.05 -0.38 -10.50
CA GLU A 27 -10.91 -1.77 -10.03
C GLU A 27 -10.34 -1.82 -8.60
N MET A 28 -9.26 -1.07 -8.34
CA MET A 28 -8.67 -1.00 -7.00
C MET A 28 -9.64 -0.41 -5.96
N ALA A 29 -10.48 0.55 -6.37
CA ALA A 29 -11.54 1.07 -5.52
C ALA A 29 -12.68 0.06 -5.29
N GLU A 30 -12.98 -0.81 -6.26
CA GLU A 30 -13.93 -1.91 -6.09
C GLU A 30 -13.43 -2.97 -5.11
N ILE A 31 -12.15 -3.32 -5.20
CA ILE A 31 -11.47 -4.19 -4.22
C ILE A 31 -11.58 -3.58 -2.82
N ALA A 32 -11.26 -2.30 -2.67
CA ALA A 32 -11.36 -1.60 -1.39
C ALA A 32 -12.80 -1.63 -0.82
N ARG A 33 -13.81 -1.29 -1.63
CA ARG A 33 -15.23 -1.34 -1.22
C ARG A 33 -15.66 -2.75 -0.80
N THR A 34 -15.18 -3.78 -1.48
CA THR A 34 -15.50 -5.18 -1.17
C THR A 34 -14.92 -5.60 0.17
N LEU A 35 -13.67 -5.23 0.45
CA LEU A 35 -13.03 -5.46 1.76
C LEU A 35 -13.74 -4.70 2.89
N GLU A 36 -14.09 -3.43 2.65
CA GLU A 36 -14.86 -2.61 3.59
C GLU A 36 -16.23 -3.22 3.87
N GLY A 37 -16.92 -3.71 2.84
CA GLY A 37 -18.19 -4.43 2.94
C GLY A 37 -18.08 -5.74 3.74
N ALA A 38 -16.94 -6.41 3.70
CA ALA A 38 -16.65 -7.58 4.54
C ALA A 38 -16.30 -7.23 6.01
N GLY A 39 -16.23 -5.94 6.37
CA GLY A 39 -15.98 -5.46 7.72
C GLY A 39 -14.52 -5.15 8.03
N PHE A 40 -13.63 -5.13 7.04
CA PHE A 40 -12.24 -4.69 7.18
C PHE A 40 -12.11 -3.18 7.06
N SER A 41 -11.00 -2.63 7.55
CA SER A 41 -10.55 -1.30 7.16
C SER A 41 -9.57 -1.43 6.00
N VAL A 42 -9.43 -0.40 5.18
CA VAL A 42 -8.53 -0.42 4.01
C VAL A 42 -7.56 0.75 4.05
N PHE A 43 -6.37 0.55 3.48
CA PHE A 43 -5.55 1.63 2.94
C PHE A 43 -5.45 1.45 1.43
N LEU A 44 -5.97 2.41 0.69
CA LEU A 44 -5.93 2.48 -0.77
C LEU A 44 -4.99 3.63 -1.17
N PRO A 45 -3.79 3.38 -1.71
CA PRO A 45 -2.72 4.39 -1.80
C PRO A 45 -3.13 5.71 -2.48
N HIS A 46 -3.84 5.65 -3.61
CA HIS A 46 -4.26 6.84 -4.35
C HIS A 46 -5.45 7.59 -3.71
N ARG A 47 -6.15 6.98 -2.72
CA ARG A 47 -7.27 7.59 -1.98
C ARG A 47 -6.84 8.10 -0.61
N ASP A 48 -6.07 7.28 0.10
CA ASP A 48 -5.73 7.48 1.51
C ASP A 48 -4.31 8.05 1.70
N GLY A 49 -3.50 8.06 0.64
CA GLY A 49 -2.17 8.67 0.58
C GLY A 49 -2.21 10.03 -0.13
N PHE A 50 -1.27 10.25 -1.05
CA PHE A 50 -1.24 11.43 -1.91
C PHE A 50 -0.68 11.09 -3.29
N VAL A 51 -1.08 11.86 -4.29
CA VAL A 51 -0.66 11.64 -5.69
C VAL A 51 0.55 12.50 -6.02
N PHE A 52 1.61 11.87 -6.55
CA PHE A 52 2.86 12.53 -6.91
C PHE A 52 2.64 13.83 -7.71
N ALA A 53 1.84 13.75 -8.77
CA ALA A 53 1.63 14.87 -9.70
C ALA A 53 0.97 16.09 -9.04
N GLU A 54 0.10 15.87 -8.06
CA GLU A 54 -0.59 16.94 -7.33
C GLU A 54 0.37 17.65 -6.38
N VAL A 55 1.09 16.90 -5.56
CA VAL A 55 2.08 17.45 -4.61
C VAL A 55 3.23 18.12 -5.36
N HIS A 56 3.69 17.52 -6.47
CA HIS A 56 4.76 18.08 -7.29
C HIS A 56 4.38 19.47 -7.83
N ARG A 57 3.13 19.66 -8.26
CA ARG A 57 2.63 20.96 -8.69
C ARG A 57 2.71 22.01 -7.58
N GLU A 58 2.40 21.65 -6.35
CA GLU A 58 2.48 22.57 -5.21
C GLU A 58 3.94 22.89 -4.82
N PHE A 59 4.87 21.94 -4.95
CA PHE A 59 6.30 22.21 -4.81
C PHE A 59 6.79 23.24 -5.84
N LEU A 60 6.42 23.08 -7.11
CA LEU A 60 6.81 24.03 -8.16
C LEU A 60 6.20 25.42 -7.92
N ARG A 61 4.94 25.49 -7.49
CA ARG A 61 4.29 26.76 -7.08
C ARG A 61 5.00 27.42 -5.90
N GLY A 62 5.54 26.61 -4.98
CA GLY A 62 6.37 27.06 -3.86
C GLY A 62 7.81 27.45 -4.22
N GLY A 63 8.19 27.39 -5.50
CA GLY A 63 9.52 27.79 -5.99
C GLY A 63 10.61 26.75 -5.80
N TYR A 64 10.27 25.48 -5.55
CA TYR A 64 11.26 24.40 -5.47
C TYR A 64 11.67 23.93 -6.87
N GLU A 65 12.95 23.60 -7.01
CA GLU A 65 13.48 22.98 -8.23
C GLU A 65 12.86 21.59 -8.46
N SER A 66 12.48 21.31 -9.70
CA SER A 66 11.72 20.10 -10.09
C SER A 66 12.42 18.80 -9.66
N ALA A 67 13.74 18.73 -9.82
CA ALA A 67 14.52 17.55 -9.42
C ALA A 67 14.55 17.35 -7.90
N GLU A 68 14.68 18.44 -7.12
CA GLU A 68 14.65 18.37 -5.65
C GLU A 68 13.27 17.97 -5.16
N ALA A 69 12.22 18.59 -5.70
CA ALA A 69 10.83 18.28 -5.40
C ALA A 69 10.53 16.79 -5.68
N SER A 70 10.89 16.30 -6.86
CA SER A 70 10.71 14.91 -7.26
C SER A 70 11.36 13.94 -6.26
N ARG A 71 12.62 14.20 -5.88
CA ARG A 71 13.36 13.38 -4.91
C ARG A 71 12.67 13.36 -3.54
N MET A 72 12.22 14.52 -3.05
CA MET A 72 11.56 14.63 -1.75
C MET A 72 10.20 13.91 -1.73
N ILE A 73 9.43 14.04 -2.80
CA ILE A 73 8.11 13.41 -2.92
C ILE A 73 8.25 11.90 -3.05
N GLN A 74 9.15 11.40 -3.89
CA GLN A 74 9.44 9.96 -4.00
C GLN A 74 9.86 9.36 -2.65
N GLN A 75 10.71 10.06 -1.91
CA GLN A 75 11.12 9.64 -0.58
C GLN A 75 9.94 9.60 0.40
N ALA A 76 9.03 10.57 0.33
CA ALA A 76 7.84 10.62 1.16
C ALA A 76 6.84 9.48 0.85
N ILE A 77 6.59 9.20 -0.44
CA ILE A 77 5.76 8.07 -0.88
C ILE A 77 6.35 6.76 -0.36
N PHE A 78 7.65 6.53 -0.61
CA PHE A 78 8.33 5.33 -0.13
C PHE A 78 8.19 5.14 1.39
N TRP A 79 8.37 6.21 2.17
CA TRP A 79 8.19 6.13 3.63
C TRP A 79 6.76 5.80 4.04
N LEU A 80 5.77 6.47 3.43
CA LEU A 80 4.36 6.23 3.72
C LEU A 80 3.99 4.78 3.43
N ASP A 81 4.25 4.30 2.22
CA ASP A 81 3.86 2.94 1.81
C ASP A 81 4.61 1.89 2.63
N THR A 82 5.90 2.11 2.92
CA THR A 82 6.66 1.23 3.83
C THR A 82 6.01 1.17 5.22
N HIS A 83 5.59 2.30 5.78
CA HIS A 83 4.91 2.33 7.07
C HIS A 83 3.57 1.58 7.03
N GLU A 84 2.77 1.85 6.01
CA GLU A 84 1.43 1.29 5.85
C GLU A 84 1.50 -0.23 5.69
N VAL A 85 2.38 -0.72 4.81
CA VAL A 85 2.59 -2.15 4.53
C VAL A 85 3.21 -2.89 5.73
N VAL A 86 4.31 -2.37 6.29
CA VAL A 86 5.09 -3.10 7.30
C VAL A 86 4.42 -3.01 8.69
N SER A 87 3.86 -1.84 9.03
CA SER A 87 3.44 -1.53 10.40
C SER A 87 1.94 -1.31 10.56
N ALA A 88 1.27 -0.55 9.69
CA ALA A 88 -0.10 -0.12 9.94
C ALA A 88 -1.15 -1.17 9.56
N CYS A 89 -0.95 -1.87 8.43
CA CYS A 89 -1.83 -2.92 7.93
C CYS A 89 -1.47 -4.31 8.48
N GLN A 90 -2.48 -5.16 8.58
CA GLN A 90 -2.36 -6.56 9.02
C GLN A 90 -2.42 -7.55 7.87
N GLY A 91 -2.82 -7.13 6.67
CA GLY A 91 -2.76 -7.94 5.46
C GLY A 91 -2.61 -7.08 4.22
N LEU A 92 -2.35 -7.71 3.09
CA LEU A 92 -2.20 -7.04 1.79
C LEU A 92 -2.92 -7.84 0.70
N VAL A 93 -3.75 -7.17 -0.10
CA VAL A 93 -4.21 -7.73 -1.37
C VAL A 93 -3.26 -7.29 -2.47
N LEU A 94 -2.80 -8.24 -3.28
CA LEU A 94 -1.99 -7.97 -4.46
C LEU A 94 -2.85 -8.20 -5.71
N ASN A 95 -3.20 -7.12 -6.42
CA ASN A 95 -3.81 -7.19 -7.73
C ASN A 95 -2.72 -7.46 -8.79
N MET A 96 -2.78 -8.63 -9.40
CA MET A 96 -1.82 -9.11 -10.42
C MET A 96 -2.36 -8.97 -11.85
N ASN A 97 -3.41 -8.18 -12.06
CA ASN A 97 -3.92 -7.90 -13.40
C ASN A 97 -2.87 -7.14 -14.24
N GLY A 98 -2.87 -7.41 -15.54
CA GLY A 98 -1.80 -7.03 -16.45
C GLY A 98 -1.00 -8.24 -16.96
N ARG A 99 -0.24 -8.02 -18.04
CA ARG A 99 0.69 -9.03 -18.60
C ARG A 99 1.79 -9.39 -17.59
N VAL A 100 2.23 -8.39 -16.85
CA VAL A 100 3.10 -8.50 -15.68
C VAL A 100 2.41 -7.77 -14.54
N PRO A 101 2.48 -8.28 -13.30
CA PRO A 101 2.07 -7.50 -12.13
C PRO A 101 2.87 -6.19 -12.05
N ASP A 102 2.22 -5.15 -11.54
CA ASP A 102 2.83 -3.86 -11.21
C ASP A 102 4.06 -4.05 -10.29
N GLU A 103 5.19 -3.45 -10.65
CA GLU A 103 6.45 -3.60 -9.92
C GLU A 103 6.43 -2.97 -8.52
N GLY A 104 5.68 -1.88 -8.34
CA GLY A 104 5.44 -1.26 -7.05
C GLY A 104 4.62 -2.18 -6.16
N ALA A 105 3.52 -2.72 -6.69
CA ALA A 105 2.65 -3.66 -5.99
C ALA A 105 3.38 -4.93 -5.57
N VAL A 106 4.24 -5.48 -6.44
CA VAL A 106 5.10 -6.63 -6.09
C VAL A 106 6.11 -6.27 -5.01
N SER A 107 6.71 -5.07 -5.05
CA SER A 107 7.66 -4.60 -4.03
C SER A 107 6.98 -4.46 -2.66
N GLU A 108 5.77 -3.91 -2.63
CA GLU A 108 4.93 -3.81 -1.43
C GLU A 108 4.56 -5.20 -0.88
N ALA A 109 4.12 -6.11 -1.75
CA ALA A 109 3.80 -7.48 -1.36
C ALA A 109 5.01 -8.23 -0.78
N ALA A 110 6.20 -8.05 -1.35
CA ALA A 110 7.43 -8.61 -0.81
C ALA A 110 7.75 -8.06 0.60
N MET A 111 7.58 -6.76 0.84
CA MET A 111 7.72 -6.16 2.17
C MET A 111 6.70 -6.73 3.17
N ALA A 112 5.44 -6.89 2.75
CA ALA A 112 4.39 -7.49 3.58
C ALA A 112 4.73 -8.94 3.97
N TRP A 113 5.19 -9.73 3.00
CA TRP A 113 5.58 -11.13 3.21
C TRP A 113 6.72 -11.24 4.22
N MET A 114 7.78 -10.44 4.04
CA MET A 114 8.91 -10.36 4.97
C MET A 114 8.49 -9.89 6.37
N ALA A 115 7.42 -9.10 6.49
CA ALA A 115 6.84 -8.66 7.75
C ALA A 115 5.86 -9.70 8.37
N GLY A 116 5.72 -10.89 7.76
CA GLY A 116 4.86 -11.97 8.24
C GLY A 116 3.37 -11.69 8.06
N LYS A 117 3.00 -10.81 7.12
CA LYS A 117 1.62 -10.45 6.85
C LYS A 117 0.98 -11.44 5.87
N PRO A 118 -0.28 -11.84 6.07
CA PRO A 118 -1.03 -12.57 5.07
C PRO A 118 -1.22 -11.74 3.79
N ILE A 119 -1.04 -12.41 2.66
CA ILE A 119 -1.23 -11.84 1.32
C ILE A 119 -2.29 -12.64 0.58
N VAL A 120 -3.25 -11.95 -0.02
CA VAL A 120 -4.23 -12.54 -0.95
C VAL A 120 -3.90 -12.07 -2.35
N LEU A 121 -3.61 -13.01 -3.25
CA LEU A 121 -3.36 -12.74 -4.66
C LEU A 121 -4.69 -12.69 -5.41
N TYR A 122 -4.93 -11.62 -6.15
CA TYR A 122 -6.07 -11.48 -7.05
C TYR A 122 -5.58 -11.41 -8.49
N LYS A 123 -6.19 -12.21 -9.38
CA LYS A 123 -5.97 -12.10 -10.83
C LYS A 123 -7.20 -12.56 -11.60
N ALA A 124 -7.82 -11.63 -12.31
CA ALA A 124 -8.91 -11.84 -13.27
C ALA A 124 -8.46 -11.70 -14.73
N ASP A 125 -7.16 -11.56 -14.97
CA ASP A 125 -6.56 -11.42 -16.30
C ASP A 125 -6.03 -12.75 -16.86
N SER A 126 -6.32 -13.05 -18.13
CA SER A 126 -5.84 -14.25 -18.84
C SER A 126 -4.47 -14.08 -19.49
N ARG A 127 -3.96 -12.85 -19.59
CA ARG A 127 -2.62 -12.54 -20.14
C ARG A 127 -1.56 -12.93 -19.11
N SER A 128 -0.91 -14.08 -19.30
CA SER A 128 0.10 -14.63 -18.39
C SER A 128 1.34 -15.11 -19.14
N LEU A 129 2.49 -15.09 -18.47
CA LEU A 129 3.82 -15.23 -19.07
C LEU A 129 4.28 -16.68 -19.32
N ILE A 130 3.84 -17.65 -18.51
CA ILE A 130 4.39 -19.03 -18.51
C ILE A 130 3.27 -20.06 -18.66
N GLN A 131 2.88 -20.42 -19.89
CA GLN A 131 1.84 -21.43 -20.13
C GLN A 131 0.51 -21.19 -19.37
N GLY A 132 0.16 -19.94 -19.06
CA GLY A 132 -0.99 -19.63 -18.19
C GLY A 132 -0.66 -19.18 -16.76
N SER A 133 0.62 -19.26 -16.34
CA SER A 133 1.07 -19.00 -14.96
C SER A 133 1.93 -17.74 -14.84
N ASP A 134 1.79 -17.03 -13.71
CA ASP A 134 2.65 -15.89 -13.34
C ASP A 134 3.99 -16.36 -12.75
N ASN A 135 4.90 -15.40 -12.49
CA ASN A 135 6.22 -15.66 -11.92
C ASN A 135 6.11 -16.40 -10.55
N PRO A 136 6.81 -17.53 -10.35
CA PRO A 136 6.78 -18.29 -9.09
C PRO A 136 7.17 -17.51 -7.84
N LEU A 137 8.06 -16.51 -7.96
CA LEU A 137 8.43 -15.64 -6.83
C LEU A 137 7.26 -14.77 -6.38
N VAL A 138 6.40 -14.35 -7.32
CA VAL A 138 5.19 -13.58 -7.00
C VAL A 138 4.12 -14.51 -6.43
N LEU A 139 3.91 -15.68 -7.05
CA LEU A 139 2.96 -16.67 -6.55
C LEU A 139 3.31 -17.15 -5.13
N GLY A 140 4.60 -17.28 -4.82
CA GLY A 140 5.09 -17.65 -3.49
C GLY A 140 4.68 -16.67 -2.38
N LEU A 141 4.48 -15.38 -2.70
CA LEU A 141 4.03 -14.37 -1.72
C LEU A 141 2.66 -14.71 -1.14
N GLY A 142 1.77 -15.30 -1.94
CA GLY A 142 0.44 -15.78 -1.53
C GLY A 142 0.35 -17.29 -1.34
N ASN A 143 1.46 -17.97 -1.08
CA ASN A 143 1.51 -19.43 -0.93
C ASN A 143 0.87 -20.19 -2.11
N PHE A 144 1.11 -19.72 -3.33
CA PHE A 144 0.62 -20.30 -4.59
C PHE A 144 -0.91 -20.37 -4.72
N ALA A 145 -1.65 -19.65 -3.87
CA ALA A 145 -3.10 -19.52 -3.95
C ALA A 145 -3.50 -18.14 -4.47
N ARG A 146 -4.51 -18.10 -5.35
CA ARG A 146 -5.10 -16.87 -5.86
C ARG A 146 -6.62 -16.97 -5.93
N VAL A 147 -7.26 -15.82 -5.89
CA VAL A 147 -8.68 -15.66 -6.21
C VAL A 147 -8.84 -15.01 -7.58
N SER A 148 -9.94 -15.29 -8.28
CA SER A 148 -10.17 -14.79 -9.64
C SER A 148 -11.30 -13.76 -9.73
N THR A 149 -12.01 -13.51 -8.63
CA THR A 149 -13.06 -12.49 -8.57
C THR A 149 -12.86 -11.58 -7.36
N ILE A 150 -13.28 -10.33 -7.50
CA ILE A 150 -13.17 -9.34 -6.41
C ILE A 150 -13.92 -9.78 -5.14
N PRO A 151 -15.16 -10.32 -5.20
CA PRO A 151 -15.87 -10.79 -4.01
C PRO A 151 -15.11 -11.88 -3.20
N GLU A 152 -14.36 -12.76 -3.87
CA GLU A 152 -13.59 -13.81 -3.21
C GLU A 152 -12.46 -13.24 -2.33
N ILE A 153 -11.96 -12.04 -2.61
CA ILE A 153 -10.91 -11.38 -1.81
C ILE A 153 -11.39 -11.21 -0.36
N GLY A 154 -12.62 -10.71 -0.16
CA GLY A 154 -13.20 -10.52 1.17
C GLY A 154 -13.39 -11.84 1.92
N TYR A 155 -13.83 -12.89 1.20
CA TYR A 155 -13.96 -14.23 1.77
C TYR A 155 -12.59 -14.81 2.18
N ALA A 156 -11.58 -14.68 1.32
CA ALA A 156 -10.23 -15.17 1.58
C ALA A 156 -9.64 -14.54 2.85
N PHE A 157 -9.69 -13.21 3.00
CA PHE A 157 -9.23 -12.56 4.23
C PHE A 157 -10.03 -12.97 5.46
N THR A 158 -11.35 -13.17 5.32
CA THR A 158 -12.17 -13.66 6.41
C THR A 158 -11.68 -15.02 6.91
N GLN A 159 -11.33 -15.95 6.02
CA GLN A 159 -10.78 -17.23 6.44
C GLN A 159 -9.37 -17.11 7.02
N VAL A 160 -8.50 -16.34 6.38
CA VAL A 160 -7.12 -16.13 6.82
C VAL A 160 -7.07 -15.55 8.24
N PHE A 161 -7.87 -14.53 8.53
CA PHE A 161 -7.84 -13.86 9.83
C PHE A 161 -8.54 -14.64 10.97
N ARG A 162 -9.23 -15.76 10.68
CA ARG A 162 -9.76 -16.65 11.73
C ARG A 162 -8.62 -17.37 12.46
N THR A 163 -7.61 -17.81 11.71
CA THR A 163 -6.49 -18.59 12.22
C THR A 163 -5.23 -17.75 12.39
N TRP A 164 -5.07 -16.68 11.61
CA TRP A 164 -3.91 -15.80 11.73
C TRP A 164 -3.82 -15.19 13.12
N ARG A 165 -2.60 -15.19 13.65
CA ARG A 165 -2.23 -14.49 14.88
C ARG A 165 -0.99 -13.67 14.54
N PRO A 166 -0.91 -12.40 15.00
CA PRO A 166 0.32 -11.64 14.84
C PRO A 166 1.46 -12.40 15.51
N GLY A 167 2.45 -12.81 14.73
CA GLY A 167 3.70 -13.34 15.27
C GLY A 167 4.48 -12.25 16.01
N LYS A 168 5.58 -12.63 16.66
CA LYS A 168 6.57 -11.62 17.09
C LYS A 168 7.07 -10.91 15.83
N SER A 169 6.92 -9.58 15.79
CA SER A 169 7.45 -8.81 14.67
C SER A 169 8.95 -9.08 14.53
N PRO A 170 9.44 -9.38 13.31
CA PRO A 170 10.87 -9.55 13.11
C PRO A 170 11.61 -8.27 13.51
N VAL A 171 12.85 -8.42 13.97
CA VAL A 171 13.72 -7.27 14.21
C VAL A 171 14.00 -6.63 12.85
N LEU A 172 13.35 -5.50 12.58
CA LEU A 172 13.50 -4.78 11.32
C LEU A 172 14.92 -4.21 11.21
N PRO A 173 15.60 -4.28 10.06
CA PRO A 173 16.87 -3.58 9.83
C PRO A 173 16.74 -2.07 10.11
N GLN A 174 17.84 -1.41 10.49
CA GLN A 174 17.82 0.01 10.85
C GLN A 174 17.24 0.89 9.73
N ALA A 175 17.57 0.62 8.46
CA ALA A 175 17.02 1.34 7.32
C ALA A 175 15.48 1.24 7.24
N VAL A 176 14.94 0.04 7.44
CA VAL A 176 13.49 -0.21 7.45
C VAL A 176 12.83 0.48 8.64
N ARG A 177 13.43 0.41 9.84
CA ARG A 177 12.91 1.11 11.03
C ARG A 177 12.82 2.63 10.80
N SER A 178 13.87 3.23 10.22
CA SER A 178 13.89 4.65 9.91
C SER A 178 12.81 5.04 8.91
N ALA A 179 12.61 4.23 7.86
CA ALA A 179 11.55 4.46 6.87
C ALA A 179 10.15 4.34 7.50
N VAL A 180 9.91 3.30 8.31
CA VAL A 180 8.64 3.11 9.02
C VAL A 180 8.34 4.25 9.98
N GLU A 181 9.33 4.79 10.70
CA GLU A 181 9.12 5.90 11.63
C GLU A 181 8.86 7.22 10.89
N ALA A 182 9.58 7.48 9.80
CA ALA A 182 9.32 8.64 8.95
C ALA A 182 7.91 8.57 8.34
N GLY A 183 7.52 7.40 7.82
CA GLY A 183 6.20 7.15 7.25
C GLY A 183 5.09 7.26 8.29
N ARG A 184 5.31 6.75 9.52
CA ARG A 184 4.36 6.92 10.64
C ARG A 184 4.12 8.39 10.96
N ARG A 185 5.19 9.18 11.00
CA ARG A 185 5.07 10.63 11.25
C ARG A 185 4.34 11.33 10.10
N LEU A 186 4.65 10.95 8.86
CA LEU A 186 3.96 11.46 7.67
C LEU A 186 2.47 11.10 7.68
N SER A 187 2.11 9.84 7.94
CA SER A 187 0.72 9.35 8.02
C SER A 187 -0.11 10.14 9.05
N ARG A 188 0.45 10.43 10.24
CA ARG A 188 -0.22 11.28 11.25
C ARG A 188 -0.44 12.71 10.79
N LEU A 189 0.54 13.30 10.11
CA LEU A 189 0.45 14.69 9.64
C LEU A 189 -0.48 14.80 8.42
N LEU A 190 -0.45 13.81 7.52
CA LEU A 190 -1.34 13.69 6.37
C LEU A 190 -2.82 13.72 6.81
N ALA A 191 -3.16 13.07 7.92
CA ALA A 191 -4.52 13.10 8.48
C ALA A 191 -5.01 14.50 8.91
N THR A 192 -4.11 15.49 9.01
CA THR A 192 -4.44 16.88 9.31
C THR A 192 -4.48 17.77 8.07
N CYS A 193 -4.01 17.27 6.91
CA CYS A 193 -4.02 18.00 5.66
C CYS A 193 -5.43 18.10 5.09
N THR A 194 -5.74 19.24 4.49
CA THR A 194 -7.00 19.49 3.77
C THR A 194 -6.77 19.68 2.27
N SER A 195 -5.51 19.92 1.87
CA SER A 195 -5.10 20.08 0.48
C SER A 195 -3.70 19.52 0.22
N PRO A 196 -3.32 19.27 -1.05
CA PRO A 196 -1.95 18.88 -1.40
C PRO A 196 -0.89 19.93 -1.00
N ALA A 197 -1.27 21.21 -0.89
CA ALA A 197 -0.33 22.27 -0.51
C ALA A 197 0.18 22.12 0.93
N ASP A 198 -0.66 21.58 1.83
CA ASP A 198 -0.30 21.34 3.22
C ASP A 198 0.86 20.33 3.36
N LEU A 199 1.04 19.45 2.37
CA LEU A 199 2.09 18.43 2.37
C LEU A 199 3.49 18.98 2.08
N VAL A 200 3.60 20.11 1.37
CA VAL A 200 4.90 20.68 1.00
C VAL A 200 5.78 20.95 2.23
N PRO A 201 5.36 21.75 3.23
CA PRO A 201 6.18 22.01 4.41
C PRO A 201 6.46 20.74 5.24
N ILE A 202 5.52 19.79 5.27
CA ILE A 202 5.68 18.52 5.97
C ILE A 202 6.80 17.69 5.34
N ILE A 203 6.73 17.48 4.02
CA ILE A 203 7.71 16.68 3.27
C ILE A 203 9.08 17.34 3.33
N VAL A 204 9.18 18.66 3.16
CA VAL A 204 10.44 19.40 3.26
C VAL A 204 11.06 19.23 4.65
N SER A 205 10.27 19.37 5.71
CA SER A 205 10.76 19.20 7.09
C SER A 205 11.28 17.77 7.34
N LEU A 206 10.53 16.74 6.93
CA LEU A 206 10.90 15.34 7.17
C LEU A 206 12.15 14.93 6.38
N THR A 207 12.21 15.31 5.11
CA THR A 207 13.35 14.96 4.22
C THR A 207 14.65 15.63 4.67
N ARG A 208 14.61 16.91 5.06
CA ARG A 208 15.79 17.61 5.62
C ARG A 208 16.28 17.00 6.93
N GLN A 209 15.37 16.57 7.81
CA GLN A 209 15.74 15.89 9.06
C GLN A 209 16.40 14.53 8.80
N ALA A 210 15.94 13.79 7.79
CA ALA A 210 16.55 12.52 7.40
C ALA A 210 17.97 12.72 6.86
N THR A 211 18.20 13.69 5.97
CA THR A 211 19.53 13.97 5.42
C THR A 211 20.55 14.32 6.50
N ARG A 212 20.15 15.12 7.51
CA ARG A 212 21.03 15.47 8.64
C ARG A 212 21.44 14.26 9.49
N ARG A 213 20.60 13.24 9.59
CA ARG A 213 20.89 12.02 10.38
C ARG A 213 21.77 11.01 9.64
N SER A 214 21.84 11.09 8.31
CA SER A 214 22.66 10.18 7.49
C SER A 214 24.09 10.69 7.26
N GLY A 215 24.36 11.97 7.58
CA GLY A 215 25.66 12.62 7.36
C GLY A 215 26.53 12.78 8.62
N GLY A 216 26.19 12.09 9.72
CA GLY A 216 26.97 12.00 10.95
C GLY A 216 27.10 10.56 11.39
#